data_AF-A0A9D5NJG2-F1
#
_entry.id   AF-A0A9D5NJG2-F1
#
_cell.length_a   1.000
_cell.length_b   1.000
_cell.length_c   1.000
_cell.angle_alpha   90.00
_cell.angle_beta   90.00
_cell.angle_gamma   90.00
#
_symmetry.space_group_name_H-M   'P 1'
#
loop_
_entity.id
_entity.type
_entity.pdbx_description
1 polymer ?
#
loop_
_entity_poly.entity_id
_entity_poly.type
_entity_poly.pdbx_seq_one_letter_code
_entity_poly.pdbx_strand_id
1 'polypeptide(L)' 'MNYTSGRCKGVQLKANEHKPKDIIRIIREWTELTQNDFANSIHRSRKTIEGYEYGKINVSLATFLKICKTHDVEVIIRKK' A
#
# COMPACT_ATOMS: atom_id res chain seq x y z
N MET A 1 12.85 9.54 34.60
CA MET A 1 13.19 9.77 33.18
C MET A 1 13.45 8.40 32.57
N ASN A 2 12.42 7.74 32.04
CA ASN A 2 12.51 6.34 31.61
C ASN A 2 12.20 6.28 30.11
N TYR A 3 13.26 6.16 29.31
CA TYR A 3 13.17 5.75 27.92
C TYR A 3 12.98 4.23 27.89
N THR A 4 11.74 3.76 27.88
CA THR A 4 11.43 2.43 27.36
C THR A 4 11.18 2.59 25.87
N SER A 5 11.99 1.95 25.03
CA SER A 5 11.88 2.00 23.58
C SER A 5 10.55 1.37 23.14
N GLY A 6 9.54 2.22 23.01
CA GLY A 6 8.27 1.85 22.39
C GLY A 6 8.52 1.55 20.92
N ARG A 7 8.47 0.27 20.53
CA ARG A 7 8.12 -0.09 19.16
C ARG A 7 6.81 0.64 18.84
N CYS A 8 6.84 1.60 17.92
CA CYS A 8 5.63 2.16 17.34
C CYS A 8 4.77 0.97 16.89
N LYS A 9 3.54 0.84 17.39
CA LYS A 9 2.62 -0.22 16.93
C LYS A 9 2.38 0.02 15.44
N GLY A 10 3.00 -0.79 14.59
CA GLY A 10 2.80 -0.74 13.15
C GLY A 10 1.32 -1.00 12.82
N VAL A 11 0.81 -0.29 11.83
CA VAL A 11 -0.53 -0.53 11.27
C VAL A 11 -0.54 -1.84 10.49
N GLN A 12 -1.61 -2.64 10.61
CA GLN A 12 -1.74 -3.93 9.93
C GLN A 12 -3.11 -4.04 9.24
N LEU A 13 -3.12 -4.65 8.05
CA LEU A 13 -4.31 -4.90 7.23
C LEU A 13 -4.53 -6.41 7.02
N LYS A 14 -5.76 -6.89 7.17
CA LYS A 14 -6.15 -8.24 6.74
C LYS A 14 -6.65 -8.22 5.29
N ALA A 15 -5.74 -8.37 4.33
CA ALA A 15 -6.03 -8.18 2.90
C ALA A 15 -7.24 -8.98 2.35
N ASN A 16 -7.56 -10.14 2.93
CA ASN A 16 -8.72 -10.95 2.54
C ASN A 16 -10.09 -10.35 2.89
N GLU A 17 -10.14 -9.31 3.72
CA GLU A 17 -11.34 -8.57 4.10
C GLU A 17 -11.56 -7.31 3.25
N HIS A 18 -10.69 -7.04 2.27
CA HIS A 18 -10.71 -5.83 1.45
C HIS A 18 -10.71 -6.13 -0.04
N LYS A 19 -11.29 -5.23 -0.84
CA LYS A 19 -11.15 -5.30 -2.31
C LYS A 19 -9.76 -4.80 -2.70
N PRO A 20 -9.18 -5.28 -3.82
CA PRO A 20 -7.87 -4.81 -4.29
C PRO A 20 -7.72 -3.30 -4.38
N LYS A 21 -8.78 -2.59 -4.83
CA LYS A 21 -8.80 -1.13 -4.89
C LYS A 21 -8.62 -0.45 -3.53
N ASP A 22 -9.19 -1.04 -2.49
CA ASP A 22 -9.14 -0.51 -1.12
C ASP A 22 -7.76 -0.75 -0.51
N ILE A 23 -7.16 -1.92 -0.78
CA ILE A 23 -5.79 -2.25 -0.34
C ILE A 23 -4.78 -1.24 -0.88
N ILE A 24 -4.87 -0.90 -2.18
CA ILE A 24 -3.95 0.07 -2.82
C ILE A 24 -4.12 1.46 -2.23
N ARG A 25 -5.36 1.91 -2.02
CA ARG A 25 -5.64 3.20 -1.39
C ARG A 25 -5.07 3.27 0.03
N ILE A 26 -5.26 2.23 0.83
CA ILE A 26 -4.74 2.15 2.20
C ILE A 26 -3.21 2.23 2.22
N ILE A 27 -2.54 1.46 1.34
CA ILE A 27 -1.08 1.50 1.23
C ILE A 27 -0.60 2.90 0.85
N ARG A 28 -1.25 3.59 -0.10
CA ARG A 28 -0.91 4.98 -0.42
C ARG A 28 -1.10 5.89 0.79
N GLU A 29 -2.22 5.77 1.49
CA GLU A 29 -2.51 6.61 2.67
C GLU A 29 -1.47 6.42 3.78
N TRP A 30 -0.94 5.21 3.99
CA TRP A 30 0.16 4.96 4.92
C TRP A 30 1.47 5.67 4.57
N THR A 31 1.66 6.02 3.30
CA THR A 31 2.83 6.79 2.84
C THR A 31 2.63 8.30 2.96
N GLU A 32 1.41 8.75 3.29
CA GLU A 32 0.99 10.16 3.29
C GLU A 32 1.15 10.87 1.93
N LEU A 33 1.41 10.11 0.85
CA LEU A 33 1.60 10.65 -0.49
C LEU A 33 0.27 10.94 -1.18
N THR A 34 0.27 12.00 -1.99
CA THR A 34 -0.80 12.25 -2.95
C THR A 34 -0.82 11.13 -4.01
N GLN A 35 -1.94 10.99 -4.74
CA GLN A 35 -2.00 10.05 -5.87
C GLN A 35 -0.93 10.33 -6.93
N ASN A 36 -0.51 11.58 -7.09
CA ASN A 36 0.51 11.96 -8.05
C ASN A 36 1.90 11.54 -7.58
N ASP A 37 2.25 11.82 -6.32
CA ASP A 37 3.58 11.49 -5.77
C ASP A 37 3.76 9.97 -5.62
N PHE A 38 2.68 9.28 -5.24
CA PHE A 38 2.65 7.82 -5.22
C PHE A 38 2.75 7.21 -6.62
N ALA A 39 2.21 7.85 -7.66
CA ALA A 39 2.40 7.39 -9.02
C ALA A 39 3.87 7.54 -9.46
N ASN A 40 4.49 8.67 -9.11
CA ASN A 40 5.87 8.98 -9.43
C ASN A 40 6.86 8.00 -8.77
N SER A 41 6.63 7.63 -7.49
CA SER A 41 7.50 6.68 -6.78
C SER A 41 7.62 5.31 -7.48
N ILE A 42 6.57 4.88 -8.18
CA ILE A 42 6.53 3.58 -8.88
C ILE A 42 6.64 3.69 -10.40
N HIS A 43 6.92 4.89 -10.93
CA HIS A 43 7.04 5.19 -12.37
C HIS A 43 5.75 4.85 -13.13
N ARG A 44 4.63 5.41 -12.67
CA ARG A 44 3.29 5.29 -13.25
C ARG A 44 2.65 6.67 -13.38
N SER A 45 1.59 6.76 -14.18
CA SER A 45 0.80 7.98 -14.29
C SER A 45 -0.22 8.08 -13.14
N ARG A 46 -0.54 9.30 -12.72
CA ARG A 46 -1.62 9.60 -11.74
C ARG A 46 -2.93 8.90 -12.10
N LYS A 47 -3.31 8.93 -13.38
CA LYS A 47 -4.51 8.26 -13.91
C LYS A 47 -4.52 6.75 -13.68
N THR A 48 -3.35 6.12 -13.71
CA THR A 48 -3.21 4.68 -13.43
C THR A 48 -3.50 4.39 -11.96
N ILE A 49 -2.97 5.19 -11.03
CA ILE A 49 -3.26 5.08 -9.59
C ILE A 49 -4.74 5.33 -9.31
N GLU A 50 -5.33 6.37 -9.88
CA GLU A 50 -6.77 6.60 -9.83
C GLU A 50 -7.55 5.37 -10.32
N GLY A 51 -7.14 4.81 -11.47
CA GLY A 51 -7.75 3.61 -12.04
C GLY A 51 -7.72 2.43 -11.07
N TYR A 52 -6.63 2.25 -10.33
CA TYR A 52 -6.52 1.23 -9.29
C TYR A 52 -7.45 1.50 -8.10
N GLU A 53 -7.46 2.73 -7.56
CA GLU A 53 -8.25 3.09 -6.38
C GLU A 53 -9.76 3.14 -6.66
N TYR A 54 -10.17 3.43 -7.90
CA TYR A 54 -11.56 3.34 -8.34
C TYR A 54 -11.97 1.92 -8.77
N GLY A 55 -11.02 0.98 -8.90
CA GLY A 55 -11.27 -0.37 -9.40
C GLY A 55 -11.58 -0.44 -10.90
N LYS A 56 -11.20 0.58 -11.67
CA LYS A 56 -11.30 0.60 -13.15
C LYS A 56 -10.21 -0.23 -13.80
N ILE A 57 -9.07 -0.37 -13.13
CA ILE A 57 -7.91 -1.14 -13.59
C ILE A 57 -7.51 -2.09 -12.46
N ASN A 58 -7.28 -3.36 -12.79
CA ASN A 58 -6.75 -4.32 -11.82
C ASN A 58 -5.24 -4.11 -11.64
N VAL A 59 -4.79 -4.11 -10.38
CA VAL A 59 -3.36 -4.15 -10.06
C VAL A 59 -2.87 -5.59 -10.21
N SER A 60 -1.84 -5.79 -11.03
CA SER A 60 -1.16 -7.09 -11.09
C SER A 60 -0.39 -7.38 -9.81
N LEU A 61 -0.28 -8.65 -9.42
CA LEU A 61 0.49 -9.05 -8.24
C LEU A 61 1.95 -8.55 -8.29
N ALA A 62 2.57 -8.56 -9.48
CA ALA A 62 3.93 -8.03 -9.67
C ALA A 62 4.01 -6.52 -9.36
N THR A 63 3.00 -5.74 -9.80
CA THR A 63 2.93 -4.31 -9.49
C THR A 63 2.69 -4.08 -8.00
N PHE A 64 1.81 -4.88 -7.38
CA PHE A 64 1.56 -4.84 -5.94
C PHE A 64 2.84 -5.09 -5.13
N LEU A 65 3.58 -6.16 -5.43
CA LEU A 65 4.84 -6.47 -4.75
C LEU A 65 5.90 -5.39 -4.97
N LYS A 66 5.95 -4.78 -6.16
CA LYS A 66 6.82 -3.63 -6.43
C LYS A 66 6.46 -2.45 -5.54
N ILE A 67 5.17 -2.09 -5.46
CA ILE A 67 4.67 -1.02 -4.57
C ILE A 67 5.10 -1.30 -3.13
N CYS A 68 4.82 -2.50 -2.63
CA CYS A 68 5.16 -2.88 -1.26
C CYS A 68 6.65 -2.76 -0.99
N LYS A 69 7.51 -3.23 -1.91
CA LYS A 69 8.97 -3.09 -1.80
C LYS A 69 9.43 -1.63 -1.83
N THR A 70 8.84 -0.80 -2.69
CA THR A 70 9.21 0.62 -2.82
C THR A 70 8.87 1.44 -1.56
N HIS A 71 7.80 1.07 -0.85
CA HIS A 71 7.27 1.81 0.28
C HIS A 71 7.46 1.10 1.63
N ASP A 72 8.40 0.14 1.70
CA ASP A 72 8.74 -0.62 2.91
C ASP A 72 7.53 -1.29 3.60
N VAL A 73 6.58 -1.78 2.80
CA VAL A 73 5.41 -2.51 3.28
C VAL A 73 5.69 -4.01 3.27
N GLU A 74 5.70 -4.62 4.44
CA GLU A 74 5.83 -6.07 4.58
C GLU A 74 4.53 -6.80 4.17
N VAL A 75 4.66 -7.83 3.32
CA VAL A 75 3.54 -8.69 2.91
C VAL A 75 3.71 -10.08 3.51
N ILE A 76 2.79 -10.46 4.40
CA ILE A 76 2.79 -11.77 5.05
C ILE A 76 1.58 -12.58 4.58
N ILE A 77 1.83 -13.75 3.99
CA ILE A 77 0.79 -14.72 3.60
C ILE A 77 0.80 -15.85 4.62
N ARG A 78 -0.35 -16.10 5.26
CA ARG A 78 -0.53 -17.20 6.22
C ARG A 78 -1.71 -18.06 5.79
N LYS A 79 -1.57 -19.37 5.97
CA LYS A 79 -2.70 -20.30 5.87
C LYS A 79 -3.62 -20.09 7.08
N LYS A 80 -4.94 -20.09 6.85
CA LYS A 80 -5.94 -20.09 7.92
C LYS A 80 -5.97 -21.42 8.66
#